data_AF-A0A6G3MNI6-F1
#
_entry.id   AF-A0A6G3MNI6-F1
#
_cell.length_a   1.000
_cell.length_b   1.000
_cell.length_c   1.000
_cell.angle_alpha   90.00
_cell.angle_beta   90.00
_cell.angle_gamma   90.00
#
_symmetry.space_group_name_H-M   'P 1'
#
loop_
_entity.id
_entity.type
_entity.pdbx_description
1 polymer ?
#
loop_
_entity_poly.entity_id
_entity_poly.type
_entity_poly.pdbx_seq_one_letter_code
_entity_poly.pdbx_strand_id
1 'polypeptide(L)'
;YSTTIGNFPTAKRIVMLVPTTALVYQQSEYIRRFTNIKVGHYCGESPINSWSPLSWRKEINENQVLTMTPEIFRQLLQHHSIDISDVSLLIFDECHHGFNTGHPYNIIM
;
A
#
# COMPACT_ATOMS: atom_id res chain seq x y z
N TYR A 1 -19.99 5.92 7.40
CA TYR A 1 -18.64 6.48 7.16
C TYR A 1 -17.62 5.47 7.64
N SER A 2 -16.87 4.82 6.76
CA SER A 2 -15.81 3.88 7.17
C SER A 2 -14.58 4.67 7.61
N THR A 3 -14.18 4.54 8.87
CA THR A 3 -13.01 5.23 9.42
C THR A 3 -11.73 4.47 9.10
N THR A 4 -10.60 5.18 8.94
CA THR A 4 -9.26 4.57 8.85
C THR A 4 -8.75 4.08 10.21
N ILE A 5 -9.37 4.56 11.29
CA ILE A 5 -9.07 4.17 12.65
C ILE A 5 -9.92 2.94 13.00
N GLY A 6 -9.25 1.82 13.28
CA GLY A 6 -9.87 0.55 13.68
C GLY A 6 -9.29 -0.67 12.97
N ASN A 7 -9.90 -1.83 13.21
CA ASN A 7 -9.49 -3.10 12.63
C ASN A 7 -10.08 -3.29 11.22
N PHE A 8 -9.29 -3.84 10.30
CA PHE A 8 -9.78 -4.29 9.00
C PHE A 8 -10.67 -5.55 9.17
N PRO A 9 -11.68 -5.77 8.32
CA PRO A 9 -12.07 -4.98 7.13
C PRO A 9 -12.99 -3.79 7.42
N THR A 10 -13.50 -3.64 8.65
CA THR A 10 -14.44 -2.56 8.99
C THR A 10 -13.80 -1.17 8.84
N ALA A 11 -12.52 -1.06 9.20
CA ALA A 11 -11.71 0.12 8.96
C ALA A 11 -10.91 -0.02 7.66
N LYS A 12 -11.00 1.00 6.81
CA LYS A 12 -10.31 1.04 5.52
C LYS A 12 -8.84 1.42 5.68
N ARG A 13 -8.04 1.17 4.65
CA ARG A 13 -6.60 1.48 4.63
C ARG A 13 -6.27 2.73 3.84
N ILE A 14 -5.15 3.35 4.20
CA ILE A 14 -4.49 4.35 3.35
C ILE A 14 -3.38 3.61 2.64
N VAL A 15 -3.27 3.82 1.33
CA VAL A 15 -2.20 3.25 0.52
C VAL A 15 -1.38 4.40 -0.05
N MET A 16 -0.07 4.37 0.19
CA MET A 16 0.89 5.32 -0.38
C MET A 16 1.80 4.60 -1.35
N LEU A 17 1.67 4.93 -2.63
CA LEU A 17 2.44 4.33 -3.71
C LEU A 17 3.60 5.22 -4.11
N VAL A 18 4.82 4.70 -4.01
CA VAL A 18 6.06 5.44 -4.30
C VAL A 18 6.94 4.67 -5.28
N PRO A 19 7.67 5.35 -6.19
CA PRO A 19 8.28 4.68 -7.34
C PRO A 19 9.52 3.83 -7.01
N THR A 20 10.19 4.05 -5.87
CA THR A 20 11.45 3.36 -5.55
C THR A 20 11.45 2.77 -4.14
N THR A 21 12.29 1.75 -3.93
CA THR A 21 12.50 1.12 -2.62
C THR A 21 13.00 2.10 -1.57
N ALA A 22 13.95 2.98 -1.93
CA ALA A 22 14.46 4.02 -1.05
C ALA A 22 13.33 4.96 -0.56
N LEU A 23 12.42 5.36 -1.46
CA LEU A 23 11.27 6.18 -1.11
C LEU A 23 10.27 5.45 -0.21
N VAL A 24 10.09 4.13 -0.38
CA VAL A 24 9.24 3.34 0.53
C VAL A 24 9.72 3.47 1.97
N TYR A 25 11.03 3.32 2.21
CA TYR A 25 11.60 3.47 3.55
C TYR A 25 11.49 4.92 4.05
N GLN A 26 11.85 5.91 3.22
CA GLN A 26 11.82 7.31 3.63
C GLN A 26 10.41 7.79 4.01
N GLN A 27 9.42 7.49 3.17
CA GLN A 27 8.05 7.94 3.38
C GLN A 27 7.40 7.23 4.57
N SER A 28 7.65 5.93 4.72
CA SER A 28 7.12 5.18 5.87
C SER A 28 7.69 5.69 7.20
N GLU A 29 8.99 5.96 7.28
CA GLU A 29 9.62 6.56 8.46
C GLU A 29 9.11 7.97 8.74
N TYR A 30 8.92 8.79 7.70
CA TYR A 30 8.36 10.13 7.86
C TYR A 30 6.94 10.09 8.46
N ILE A 31 6.07 9.23 7.95
CA ILE A 31 4.71 9.06 8.48
C ILE A 31 4.75 8.60 9.94
N ARG A 32 5.58 7.59 10.27
CA ARG A 32 5.75 7.13 11.66
C ARG A 32 6.24 8.23 12.59
N ARG A 33 7.14 9.09 12.12
CA ARG A 33 7.74 10.16 12.93
C ARG A 33 6.72 11.23 13.31
N PHE A 34 5.79 11.55 12.41
CA PHE A 34 4.84 12.66 12.59
C PHE A 34 3.43 12.21 12.98
N THR A 35 3.18 10.91 13.10
CA THR A 35 1.86 10.36 13.44
C THR A 35 1.98 9.13 14.34
N ASN A 36 0.95 8.85 15.14
CA ASN A 36 0.91 7.64 15.99
C ASN A 36 0.23 6.44 15.29
N ILE A 37 0.15 6.43 13.96
CA ILE A 37 -0.53 5.37 13.22
C ILE A 37 0.44 4.24 12.87
N LYS A 38 -0.10 3.03 12.73
CA LYS A 38 0.69 1.88 12.30
C LYS A 38 0.92 1.92 10.80
N VAL A 39 2.19 1.91 10.39
CA VAL A 39 2.61 1.96 8.98
C VAL A 39 3.25 0.63 8.61
N GLY A 40 2.86 0.05 7.48
CA GLY A 40 3.56 -1.03 6.81
C GLY A 40 4.40 -0.47 5.67
N HIS A 41 5.55 -1.07 5.39
CA HIS A 41 6.40 -0.70 4.27
C HIS A 41 6.76 -1.95 3.47
N TYR A 42 6.49 -1.95 2.17
CA TYR A 42 6.57 -3.14 1.33
C TYR A 42 7.32 -2.79 0.05
N CYS A 43 8.56 -3.27 -0.07
CA CYS A 43 9.39 -3.07 -1.26
C CYS A 43 10.41 -4.21 -1.43
N GLY A 44 10.87 -4.39 -2.67
CA GLY A 44 11.73 -5.51 -3.03
C GLY A 44 10.97 -6.83 -3.20
N GLU A 45 11.71 -7.88 -3.53
CA GLU A 45 11.13 -9.16 -3.97
C GLU A 45 11.10 -10.25 -2.88
N SER A 46 12.04 -10.26 -1.94
CA SER A 46 12.14 -11.33 -0.94
C SER A 46 12.13 -10.75 0.47
N PRO A 47 11.21 -11.17 1.37
CA PRO A 47 10.26 -12.29 1.28
C PRO A 47 8.87 -11.96 0.73
N ILE A 48 8.59 -10.72 0.33
CA ILE A 48 7.24 -10.24 -0.04
C ILE A 48 6.60 -11.07 -1.16
N ASN A 49 7.37 -11.48 -2.17
CA ASN A 49 6.85 -12.30 -3.28
C ASN A 49 6.43 -13.72 -2.85
N SER A 50 6.86 -14.16 -1.66
CA SER A 50 6.53 -15.49 -1.11
C SER A 50 5.40 -15.44 -0.08
N TRP A 51 4.83 -14.26 0.20
CA TRP A 51 3.79 -14.11 1.20
C TRP A 51 2.50 -14.78 0.78
N SER A 52 2.01 -15.64 1.67
CA SER A 52 0.68 -16.24 1.52
C SER A 52 -0.42 -15.17 1.69
N PRO A 53 -1.63 -15.41 1.16
CA PRO A 53 -2.78 -14.53 1.42
C PRO A 53 -3.04 -14.26 2.90
N LEU A 54 -2.74 -15.22 3.77
CA LEU A 54 -2.83 -15.07 5.23
C LEU A 54 -1.81 -14.08 5.78
N SER A 55 -0.59 -14.07 5.23
CA SER A 55 0.47 -13.14 5.64
C SER A 55 0.09 -11.71 5.25
N TRP A 56 -0.40 -11.51 4.02
CA TRP A 56 -0.93 -10.23 3.58
C TRP A 56 -2.11 -9.76 4.42
N ARG A 57 -3.05 -10.65 4.72
CA ARG A 57 -4.19 -10.30 5.56
C ARG A 57 -3.78 -9.89 6.97
N LYS A 58 -2.77 -10.54 7.55
CA LYS A 58 -2.19 -10.13 8.84
C LYS A 58 -1.60 -8.73 8.76
N GLU A 59 -0.78 -8.47 7.75
CA GLU A 59 -0.12 -7.17 7.54
C GLU A 59 -1.11 -6.03 7.28
N ILE A 60 -2.12 -6.28 6.45
CA ILE A 60 -3.21 -5.34 6.19
C ILE A 60 -4.02 -5.11 7.48
N ASN A 61 -4.27 -6.14 8.29
CA ASN A 61 -4.97 -5.98 9.56
C ASN A 61 -4.17 -5.13 10.57
N GLU A 62 -2.86 -5.32 10.65
CA GLU A 62 -2.01 -4.69 11.64
C GLU A 62 -1.65 -3.24 11.31
N ASN A 63 -1.60 -2.88 10.02
CA ASN A 63 -1.17 -1.56 9.57
C ASN A 63 -2.34 -0.73 9.03
N GLN A 64 -2.37 0.56 9.38
CA GLN A 64 -3.38 1.52 8.91
C GLN A 64 -2.97 2.18 7.60
N VAL A 65 -1.66 2.42 7.43
CA VAL A 65 -1.06 2.94 6.20
C VAL A 65 -0.17 1.87 5.60
N LEU A 66 -0.33 1.59 4.31
CA LEU A 66 0.49 0.67 3.56
C LEU A 66 1.32 1.47 2.55
N THR A 67 2.63 1.57 2.79
CA THR A 67 3.57 2.25 1.90
C THR A 67 4.24 1.21 1.02
N MET A 68 4.13 1.31 -0.30
CA MET A 68 4.69 0.29 -1.18
C MET A 68 5.02 0.79 -2.57
N THR A 69 5.76 -0.02 -3.32
CA THR A 69 5.91 0.23 -4.75
C THR A 69 4.60 -0.07 -5.50
N PRO A 70 4.37 0.57 -6.66
CA PRO A 70 3.10 0.44 -7.38
C PRO A 70 2.85 -0.99 -7.86
N GLU A 71 3.92 -1.70 -8.22
CA GLU A 71 3.87 -3.07 -8.69
C GLU A 71 3.36 -4.05 -7.61
N ILE A 72 3.79 -3.87 -6.36
CA ILE A 72 3.28 -4.68 -5.23
C ILE A 72 1.78 -4.44 -5.06
N PHE A 73 1.32 -3.18 -5.11
CA PHE A 73 -0.11 -2.90 -4.97
C PHE A 73 -0.93 -3.50 -6.12
N ARG A 74 -0.43 -3.41 -7.35
CA ARG A 74 -1.03 -4.05 -8.53
C ARG A 74 -1.20 -5.56 -8.33
N GLN A 75 -0.17 -6.23 -7.79
CA GLN A 75 -0.25 -7.66 -7.48
C GLN A 75 -1.26 -7.97 -6.37
N LEU A 76 -1.33 -7.15 -5.31
CA LEU A 76 -2.33 -7.31 -4.25
C LEU A 76 -3.77 -7.23 -4.76
N LEU A 77 -4.04 -6.27 -5.65
CA LEU A 77 -5.33 -6.14 -6.32
C LEU A 77 -5.61 -7.36 -7.22
N GLN A 78 -4.62 -7.77 -8.04
CA GLN A 78 -4.76 -8.92 -8.94
C GLN A 78 -5.05 -10.23 -8.18
N HIS A 79 -4.46 -10.40 -7.00
CA HIS A 79 -4.65 -11.58 -6.15
C HIS A 79 -5.80 -11.45 -5.14
N HIS A 80 -6.60 -10.37 -5.19
CA HIS A 80 -7.70 -10.10 -4.25
C HIS A 80 -7.27 -10.18 -2.77
N SER A 81 -6.02 -9.77 -2.49
CA SER A 81 -5.52 -9.66 -1.11
C SER A 81 -6.03 -8.37 -0.44
N ILE A 82 -6.38 -7.37 -1.24
CA ILE A 82 -7.09 -6.15 -0.86
C ILE A 82 -7.94 -5.70 -2.05
N ASP A 83 -9.13 -5.15 -1.80
CA ASP A 83 -9.94 -4.52 -2.84
C ASP A 83 -9.83 -2.99 -2.78
N ILE A 84 -10.08 -2.32 -3.91
CA ILE A 84 -10.09 -0.84 -3.94
C ILE A 84 -11.16 -0.27 -2.99
N SER A 85 -12.26 -1.01 -2.76
CA SER A 85 -13.30 -0.65 -1.80
C SER A 85 -12.80 -0.60 -0.36
N ASP A 86 -11.72 -1.33 -0.04
CA ASP A 86 -11.09 -1.35 1.28
C ASP A 86 -10.11 -0.19 1.49
N VAL A 87 -9.84 0.59 0.45
CA VAL A 87 -8.95 1.75 0.49
C VAL A 87 -9.78 3.02 0.71
N SER A 88 -9.42 3.79 1.74
CA SER A 88 -10.03 5.09 2.06
C SER A 88 -9.34 6.26 1.38
N LEU A 89 -8.03 6.12 1.12
CA LEU A 89 -7.20 7.12 0.46
C LEU A 89 -6.06 6.41 -0.25
N LEU A 90 -5.92 6.67 -1.55
CA LEU A 90 -4.83 6.18 -2.39
C LEU A 90 -3.98 7.38 -2.82
N ILE A 91 -2.70 7.37 -2.46
CA ILE A 91 -1.75 8.46 -2.71
C ILE A 91 -0.73 7.96 -3.74
N PHE A 92 -0.51 8.74 -4.79
CA PHE A 92 0.51 8.48 -5.81
C PHE A 92 1.61 9.52 -5.67
N ASP A 93 2.79 9.09 -5.24
CA ASP A 93 4.01 9.89 -5.30
C ASP A 93 4.55 9.87 -6.74
N GLU A 94 5.15 10.97 -7.20
CA GLU A 94 5.61 11.13 -8.60
C GLU A 94 4.57 10.66 -9.64
N CYS A 95 3.32 11.09 -9.46
CA CYS A 95 2.16 10.61 -10.22
C CYS A 95 2.27 10.82 -11.74
N HIS A 96 3.18 11.67 -12.20
CA HIS A 96 3.47 11.90 -13.61
C HIS A 96 3.94 10.63 -14.35
N HIS A 97 4.44 9.60 -13.64
CA HIS A 97 4.69 8.29 -14.27
C HIS A 97 3.42 7.59 -14.78
N GLY A 98 2.24 7.98 -14.30
CA GLY A 98 0.95 7.44 -14.75
C GLY A 98 0.54 7.81 -16.17
N PHE A 99 1.23 8.75 -16.82
CA PHE A 99 1.00 9.08 -18.24
C PHE A 99 1.61 8.05 -19.21
N ASN A 100 2.53 7.22 -18.72
CA ASN A 100 3.18 6.20 -19.54
C ASN A 100 2.30 4.96 -19.63
N THR A 101 1.88 4.60 -20.86
CA THR A 101 1.06 3.41 -21.10
C THR A 101 1.74 2.15 -20.57
N GLY A 102 1.02 1.37 -19.77
CA GLY A 102 1.53 0.13 -19.17
C GLY A 102 2.38 0.33 -17.91
N HIS A 103 2.62 1.57 -17.47
CA HIS A 103 3.20 1.80 -16.14
C HIS A 103 2.21 1.33 -15.06
N PRO A 104 2.65 0.74 -13.93
CA PRO A 104 1.72 0.26 -12.91
C PRO A 104 0.72 1.30 -12.40
N TYR A 105 1.10 2.58 -12.30
CA TYR A 105 0.14 3.66 -11.98
C TYR A 105 -0.99 3.79 -13.00
N ASN A 106 -0.70 3.61 -14.29
CA ASN A 106 -1.69 3.65 -15.36
C ASN A 106 -2.61 2.42 -15.34
N ILE A 107 -2.15 1.29 -14.80
CA ILE A 107 -2.94 0.05 -14.71
C ILE A 107 -3.84 0.05 -13.47
N ILE A 108 -3.39 0.67 -12.37
CA ILE A 108 -4.14 0.77 -11.11
C ILE A 108 -5.35 1.72 -11.24
N MET A 109 -5.24 2.75 -12.09
CA MET A 109 -6.26 3.77 -12.35
C MET A 109 -7.12 3.42 -13.54
#